data_AF-A0A559GTL5-F1
#
_entry.id   AF-A0A559GTL5-F1
#
_cell.length_a   1.000
_cell.length_b   1.000
_cell.length_c   1.000
_cell.angle_alpha   90.00
_cell.angle_beta   90.00
_cell.angle_gamma   90.00
#
_symmetry.space_group_name_H-M   'P 1'
#
loop_
_entity.id
_entity.type
_entity.pdbx_description
1 polymer ?
#
loop_
_entity_poly.entity_id
_entity_poly.type
_entity_poly.pdbx_seq_one_letter_code
_entity_poly.pdbx_strand_id
1 'polypeptide(L)'
;MIPKFRAWDKELQTMLDVSLIDFKKGVLVGEHWKFGETNFMNFDEIKLMQSTGLKDKNGQEIFEGDVVRQVRTQPTTENEIIIGVVTMIEGAWLIMNDGEQLASYLWSETDINEIIGNIYENSELLEGKE
;
A
#
# COMPACT_ATOMS: atom_id res chain seq x y z
N MET A 1 14.77 8.51 6.26
CA MET A 1 14.17 7.65 5.22
C MET A 1 14.10 8.46 3.93
N ILE A 2 14.47 7.87 2.79
CA ILE A 2 14.29 8.51 1.48
C ILE A 2 12.85 8.20 1.03
N PRO A 3 12.02 9.21 0.70
CA PRO A 3 10.67 8.97 0.20
C PRO A 3 10.70 8.11 -1.07
N LYS A 4 9.87 7.08 -1.12
CA LYS A 4 9.64 6.25 -2.31
C LYS A 4 8.16 6.22 -2.62
N PHE A 5 7.85 6.12 -3.91
CA PHE A 5 6.48 6.08 -4.40
C PHE A 5 6.35 5.01 -5.47
N ARG A 6 5.14 4.45 -5.55
CA ARG A 6 4.67 3.69 -6.71
C ARG A 6 3.37 4.32 -7.20
N ALA A 7 3.00 4.08 -8.45
CA ALA A 7 1.80 4.65 -9.04
C ALA A 7 0.96 3.59 -9.73
N TRP A 8 -0.35 3.63 -9.52
CA TRP A 8 -1.30 2.86 -10.31
C TRP A 8 -1.71 3.68 -11.53
N ASP A 9 -1.43 3.16 -12.72
CA ASP A 9 -1.94 3.70 -13.98
C ASP A 9 -3.39 3.24 -14.20
N LYS A 10 -4.32 4.19 -14.29
CA LYS A 10 -5.76 3.90 -14.46
C LYS A 10 -6.11 3.40 -15.85
N GLU A 11 -5.36 3.79 -16.88
CA GLU A 11 -5.62 3.42 -18.27
C GLU A 11 -5.09 2.02 -18.55
N LEU A 12 -3.83 1.78 -18.20
CA LEU A 12 -3.18 0.48 -18.42
C LEU A 12 -3.50 -0.55 -17.34
N GLN A 13 -4.11 -0.13 -16.23
CA GLN A 13 -4.39 -0.95 -15.05
C GLN A 13 -3.13 -1.71 -14.60
N THR A 14 -2.04 -0.97 -14.39
CA THR A 14 -0.76 -1.57 -14.01
C THR A 14 -0.03 -0.72 -12.97
N MET A 15 0.76 -1.39 -12.13
CA MET A 15 1.58 -0.75 -11.12
C MET A 15 2.92 -0.32 -11.69
N LEU A 16 3.33 0.92 -11.41
CA LEU A 16 4.55 1.54 -11.91
C LEU A 16 5.45 1.93 -10.75
N ASP A 17 6.75 1.67 -10.90
CA ASP A 17 7.76 2.25 -10.02
C ASP A 17 7.99 3.71 -10.41
N VAL A 18 7.96 4.65 -9.46
CA VAL A 18 8.07 6.07 -9.79
C VAL A 18 9.54 6.48 -9.84
N SER A 19 9.99 6.93 -11.01
CA SER A 19 11.37 7.40 -11.23
C SER A 19 11.52 8.91 -11.02
N LEU A 20 10.50 9.70 -11.36
CA LEU A 20 10.50 11.16 -11.22
C LEU A 20 9.12 11.69 -10.87
N ILE A 21 9.06 12.68 -9.98
CA ILE A 21 7.84 13.45 -9.69
C ILE A 21 8.15 14.94 -9.86
N ASP A 22 7.36 15.63 -10.69
CA ASP A 22 7.39 17.09 -10.83
C ASP A 22 6.08 17.67 -10.27
N PHE A 23 6.10 18.07 -9.00
CA PHE A 23 4.95 18.67 -8.33
C PHE A 23 4.51 20.01 -8.93
N LYS A 24 5.42 20.75 -9.58
CA LYS A 24 5.07 22.05 -10.19
C LYS A 24 4.24 21.84 -11.45
N LYS A 25 4.55 20.80 -12.22
CA LYS A 25 3.81 20.44 -13.42
C LYS A 25 2.64 19.48 -13.15
N GLY A 26 2.60 18.84 -11.98
CA GLY A 26 1.58 17.84 -11.64
C GLY A 26 1.73 16.56 -12.46
N VAL A 27 2.97 16.16 -12.74
CA VAL A 27 3.29 14.98 -13.55
C VAL A 27 4.30 14.08 -12.88
N LEU A 28 4.32 12.81 -13.28
CA LEU A 28 5.37 11.86 -12.91
C LEU A 28 5.86 11.07 -14.12
N VAL A 29 7.02 10.43 -13.97
CA VAL A 29 7.51 9.38 -14.87
C VAL A 29 7.55 8.09 -14.07
N GLY A 30 6.92 7.05 -14.62
CA GLY A 30 6.92 5.70 -14.07
C GLY A 30 7.84 4.79 -14.88
N GLU A 31 8.19 3.65 -14.31
CA GLU A 31 8.92 2.57 -14.94
C GLU A 31 8.16 1.26 -14.75
N HIS A 32 8.09 0.45 -15.80
CA HIS A 32 7.52 -0.89 -15.74
C HIS A 32 8.44 -1.89 -16.43
N TRP A 33 8.61 -3.07 -15.83
CA TRP A 33 9.53 -4.08 -16.32
C TRP A 33 9.28 -4.56 -17.77
N LYS A 34 8.03 -4.48 -18.27
CA LYS A 34 7.70 -4.92 -19.64
C LYS A 34 8.05 -3.91 -20.72
N PHE A 35 7.91 -2.62 -20.44
CA PHE A 35 7.97 -1.56 -21.48
C PHE A 35 8.90 -0.40 -21.13
N GLY A 36 9.58 -0.46 -19.98
CA GLY A 36 10.53 0.56 -19.53
C GLY A 36 9.85 1.79 -18.96
N GLU A 37 10.50 2.95 -19.13
CA GLU A 37 9.99 4.24 -18.66
C GLU A 37 8.78 4.72 -19.47
N THR A 38 7.83 5.32 -18.77
CA THR A 38 6.69 6.01 -19.37
C THR A 38 7.09 7.41 -19.88
N ASN A 39 6.21 8.03 -20.65
CA ASN A 39 6.25 9.49 -20.80
C ASN A 39 5.78 10.18 -19.50
N PHE A 40 5.78 11.52 -19.50
CA PHE A 40 5.13 12.28 -18.43
C PHE A 40 3.65 11.92 -18.34
N MET A 41 3.22 11.40 -17.19
CA MET A 41 1.83 11.08 -16.88
C MET A 41 1.25 12.12 -15.94
N ASN A 42 0.00 12.50 -16.15
CA ASN A 42 -0.68 13.46 -15.29
C ASN A 42 -1.11 12.80 -13.97
N PHE A 43 -1.06 13.54 -12.86
CA PHE A 43 -1.60 13.08 -11.57
C PHE A 43 -3.08 12.65 -11.64
N ASP A 44 -3.84 13.22 -12.57
CA ASP A 44 -5.25 12.85 -12.79
C ASP A 44 -5.41 11.45 -13.42
N GLU A 45 -4.38 10.93 -14.10
CA GLU A 45 -4.39 9.63 -14.78
C GLU A 45 -3.89 8.50 -13.88
N ILE A 46 -3.25 8.86 -12.77
CA ILE A 46 -2.60 7.90 -11.87
C ILE A 46 -3.18 7.97 -10.44
N LYS A 47 -2.82 6.99 -9.63
CA LYS A 47 -2.93 7.06 -8.17
C LYS A 47 -1.56 6.86 -7.57
N LEU A 48 -1.04 7.89 -6.90
CA LEU A 48 0.26 7.84 -6.24
C LEU A 48 0.11 7.18 -4.86
N MET A 49 1.01 6.28 -4.51
CA MET A 49 1.07 5.61 -3.21
C MET A 49 2.46 5.78 -2.61
N GLN A 50 2.52 6.17 -1.34
CA GLN A 50 3.78 6.35 -0.64
C GLN A 50 4.25 5.06 0.05
N SER A 51 5.56 4.80 0.03
CA SER A 51 6.16 3.77 0.87
C SER A 51 6.04 4.13 2.35
N THR A 52 5.72 3.12 3.15
CA THR A 52 5.72 3.22 4.63
C THR A 52 7.13 3.18 5.22
N GLY A 53 8.11 2.71 4.45
CA GLY A 53 9.47 2.39 4.91
C GLY A 53 9.59 1.08 5.69
N LEU A 54 8.47 0.39 5.94
CA LEU A 54 8.42 -0.92 6.58
C LEU A 54 8.42 -2.02 5.53
N LYS A 55 8.86 -3.20 5.96
CA LYS A 55 8.87 -4.41 5.13
C LYS A 55 7.99 -5.47 5.77
N ASP A 56 7.35 -6.26 4.93
CA ASP A 56 6.63 -7.45 5.33
C ASP A 56 7.59 -8.60 5.70
N LYS A 57 7.04 -9.74 6.12
CA LYS A 57 7.82 -10.94 6.48
C LYS A 57 8.67 -11.50 5.34
N ASN A 58 8.33 -11.20 4.09
CA ASN A 58 9.03 -11.65 2.89
C ASN A 58 10.09 -10.63 2.44
N GLY A 59 10.24 -9.51 3.15
CA GLY A 59 11.17 -8.44 2.84
C GLY A 59 10.68 -7.47 1.75
N GLN A 60 9.41 -7.58 1.34
CA GLN A 60 8.76 -6.69 0.40
C GLN A 60 8.36 -5.39 1.12
N GLU A 61 8.60 -4.24 0.48
CA GLU A 61 8.28 -2.93 1.03
C GLU A 61 6.76 -2.70 1.01
N ILE A 62 6.21 -2.23 2.13
CA ILE A 62 4.78 -1.96 2.30
C ILE A 62 4.49 -0.52 1.88
N PHE A 63 3.47 -0.33 1.05
CA PHE A 63 3.00 0.95 0.55
C PHE A 63 1.59 1.25 1.05
N GLU A 64 1.23 2.53 1.01
CA GLU A 64 -0.16 2.97 1.13
C GLU A 64 -1.06 2.21 0.13
N GLY A 65 -2.23 1.78 0.60
CA GLY A 65 -3.19 1.00 -0.19
C GLY A 65 -2.85 -0.49 -0.33
N ASP A 66 -1.75 -0.99 0.26
CA ASP A 66 -1.54 -2.43 0.38
C ASP A 66 -2.56 -3.05 1.34
N VAL A 67 -3.03 -4.25 1.00
CA VAL A 67 -3.81 -5.10 1.89
C VAL A 67 -2.83 -5.98 2.66
N VAL A 68 -2.79 -5.79 3.97
CA VAL A 68 -1.86 -6.49 4.87
C VAL A 68 -2.63 -7.38 5.82
N ARG A 69 -2.14 -8.61 5.96
CA ARG A 69 -2.49 -9.53 7.04
C ARG A 69 -1.45 -9.40 8.14
N GLN A 70 -1.86 -8.89 9.30
CA GLN A 70 -1.03 -8.82 10.50
C GLN A 70 -1.44 -9.91 11.49
N VAL A 71 -0.46 -10.69 11.93
CA VAL A 71 -0.62 -11.75 12.93
C VAL A 71 0.09 -11.34 14.21
N ARG A 72 -0.65 -11.31 15.31
CA ARG A 72 -0.09 -11.01 16.62
C ARG A 72 0.59 -12.24 17.19
N THR A 73 1.82 -12.06 17.66
CA THR A 73 2.65 -13.17 18.18
C THR A 73 2.67 -13.24 19.70
N GLN A 74 2.23 -12.18 20.38
CA GLN A 74 2.11 -12.14 21.83
C GLN A 74 0.68 -12.51 22.28
N PRO A 75 0.50 -13.11 23.47
CA PRO A 75 -0.81 -13.33 24.04
C PRO A 75 -1.57 -12.00 24.18
N THR A 76 -2.76 -11.93 23.59
CA THR A 76 -3.61 -10.74 23.61
C THR A 76 -5.07 -11.15 23.83
N THR A 77 -5.87 -10.25 24.37
CA THR A 77 -7.33 -10.42 24.50
C THR A 77 -8.09 -9.92 23.26
N GLU A 78 -7.38 -9.29 22.32
CA GLU A 78 -7.91 -8.75 21.07
C GLU A 78 -7.81 -9.79 19.94
N ASN A 79 -8.24 -9.41 18.73
CA ASN A 79 -8.17 -10.29 17.57
C ASN A 79 -6.72 -10.68 17.24
N GLU A 80 -6.47 -11.99 17.14
CA GLU A 80 -5.14 -12.55 16.83
C GLU A 80 -4.66 -12.16 15.42
N ILE A 81 -5.61 -11.95 14.50
CA ILE A 81 -5.35 -11.62 13.10
C ILE A 81 -6.19 -10.41 12.73
N ILE A 82 -5.55 -9.43 12.09
CA ILE A 82 -6.24 -8.33 11.40
C ILE A 82 -5.82 -8.35 9.94
N ILE A 83 -6.80 -8.22 9.05
CA ILE A 83 -6.57 -8.02 7.62
C ILE A 83 -7.18 -6.68 7.27
N GLY A 84 -6.42 -5.79 6.63
CA GLY A 84 -6.92 -4.47 6.28
C GLY A 84 -6.01 -3.71 5.34
N VAL A 85 -6.45 -2.51 4.96
CA VAL A 85 -5.76 -1.62 4.03
C VAL A 85 -4.82 -0.69 4.79
N VAL A 86 -3.59 -0.56 4.31
CA VAL A 86 -2.60 0.36 4.85
C VAL A 86 -3.00 1.80 4.52
N THR A 87 -3.27 2.60 5.54
CA THR A 87 -3.74 3.98 5.41
C THR A 87 -2.98 4.90 6.38
N MET A 88 -2.64 6.12 5.94
CA MET A 88 -2.06 7.15 6.81
C MET A 88 -3.19 7.88 7.54
N ILE A 89 -3.25 7.78 8.87
CA ILE A 89 -4.21 8.52 9.70
C ILE A 89 -3.45 9.14 10.87
N GLU A 90 -3.70 10.43 11.12
CA GLU A 90 -3.11 11.19 12.24
C GLU A 90 -1.57 11.10 12.33
N GLY A 91 -0.90 10.94 11.19
CA GLY A 91 0.57 10.85 11.10
C GLY A 91 1.15 9.47 11.40
N ALA A 92 0.32 8.43 11.49
CA ALA A 92 0.75 7.05 11.61
C ALA A 92 0.19 6.19 10.47
N TRP A 93 0.93 5.12 10.14
CA TRP A 93 0.44 4.07 9.24
C TRP A 93 -0.39 3.08 10.05
N LEU A 94 -1.66 2.91 9.66
CA LEU A 94 -2.56 1.94 10.25
C LEU A 94 -2.99 0.89 9.21
N ILE A 95 -3.33 -0.29 9.70
CA ILE A 95 -4.07 -1.33 8.98
C ILE A 95 -5.54 -1.13 9.33
N MET A 96 -6.33 -0.66 8.36
CA MET A 96 -7.74 -0.33 8.52
C MET A 96 -8.62 -1.43 7.94
N ASN A 97 -9.55 -1.95 8.75
CA ASN A 97 -10.57 -2.89 8.33
C ASN A 97 -11.95 -2.28 8.63
N ASP A 98 -12.48 -1.56 7.65
CA ASP A 98 -13.76 -0.86 7.77
C ASP A 98 -14.93 -1.83 7.96
N GLY A 99 -14.87 -3.03 7.37
CA GLY A 99 -15.93 -4.04 7.50
C GLY A 99 -16.09 -4.56 8.93
N GLU A 100 -14.99 -4.75 9.65
CA GLU A 100 -15.00 -5.17 11.07
C GLU A 100 -14.92 -3.99 12.05
N GLN A 101 -14.78 -2.76 11.55
CA GLN A 101 -14.55 -1.56 12.36
C GLN A 101 -13.31 -1.72 13.26
N LEU A 102 -12.24 -2.29 12.70
CA LEU A 102 -10.97 -2.52 13.38
C LEU A 102 -9.86 -1.69 12.76
N ALA A 103 -8.94 -1.24 13.61
CA ALA A 103 -7.71 -0.59 13.21
C ALA A 103 -6.56 -1.10 14.07
N SER A 104 -5.39 -1.27 13.46
CA SER A 104 -4.16 -1.60 14.17
C SER A 104 -3.02 -0.76 13.62
N TYR A 105 -2.02 -0.45 14.44
CA TYR A 105 -0.80 0.17 13.91
C TYR A 105 -0.08 -0.81 12.98
N LEU A 106 0.38 -0.31 11.84
CA LEU A 106 1.18 -1.12 10.92
C LEU A 106 2.51 -1.53 11.57
N TRP A 107 3.13 -0.61 12.31
CA TRP A 107 4.35 -0.90 13.04
C TRP A 107 4.04 -1.57 14.39
N SER A 108 4.74 -2.66 14.65
CA SER A 108 4.74 -3.38 15.92
C SER A 108 6.10 -4.03 16.11
N GLU A 109 6.56 -4.14 17.36
CA GLU A 109 7.83 -4.81 17.68
C GLU A 109 7.74 -6.33 17.50
N THR A 110 6.53 -6.90 17.57
CA THR A 110 6.33 -8.35 17.62
C THR A 110 5.41 -8.90 16.55
N ASP A 111 4.52 -8.08 15.99
CA ASP A 111 3.52 -8.57 15.05
C ASP A 111 4.14 -8.79 13.67
N ILE A 112 3.63 -9.79 12.96
CA ILE A 112 4.13 -10.20 11.66
C ILE A 112 3.17 -9.68 10.59
N ASN A 113 3.67 -8.80 9.73
CA ASN A 113 2.93 -8.28 8.58
C ASN A 113 3.23 -9.11 7.32
N GLU A 114 2.20 -9.41 6.54
CA GLU A 114 2.28 -10.04 5.23
C GLU A 114 1.42 -9.27 4.24
N ILE A 115 2.00 -8.83 3.13
CA ILE A 115 1.23 -8.23 2.04
C ILE A 115 0.49 -9.37 1.32
N ILE A 116 -0.82 -9.23 1.17
CA ILE A 116 -1.67 -10.20 0.45
C ILE A 116 -2.27 -9.65 -0.84
N GLY A 117 -2.10 -8.35 -1.10
CA GLY A 117 -2.57 -7.69 -2.31
C GLY A 117 -2.56 -6.17 -2.15
N ASN A 118 -3.22 -5.45 -3.05
CA ASN A 118 -3.49 -4.03 -2.91
C ASN A 118 -4.87 -3.66 -3.47
N ILE A 119 -5.39 -2.49 -3.09
CA ILE A 119 -6.76 -2.06 -3.46
C ILE A 119 -6.98 -1.85 -4.97
N TYR A 120 -5.92 -1.85 -5.78
CA TYR A 120 -6.01 -1.62 -7.22
C TYR A 120 -5.95 -2.92 -8.03
N GLU A 121 -5.00 -3.79 -7.73
CA GLU A 121 -4.81 -5.07 -8.42
C GLU A 121 -5.67 -6.19 -7.86
N ASN A 122 -6.14 -6.05 -6.62
CA ASN A 122 -6.89 -7.07 -5.88
C ASN A 122 -8.14 -6.50 -5.21
N SER A 123 -8.95 -5.76 -5.98
CA SER A 123 -10.17 -5.15 -5.46
C SER A 123 -11.14 -6.18 -4.85
N GLU A 124 -11.12 -7.42 -5.33
CA GLU A 124 -11.92 -8.54 -4.82
C GLU A 124 -11.62 -8.88 -3.35
N LEU A 125 -10.42 -8.56 -2.84
CA LEU A 125 -10.08 -8.80 -1.43
C LEU A 125 -10.91 -7.94 -0.47
N LEU A 126 -11.56 -6.88 -0.97
CA LEU A 126 -12.45 -6.00 -0.21
C LEU A 126 -13.91 -6.42 -0.32
N GLU A 127 -14.28 -7.20 -1.33
CA GLU A 127 -15.67 -7.58 -1.64
C GLU A 127 -16.15 -8.82 -0.87
N GLY A 128 -15.25 -9.51 -0.16
CA GLY A 128 -15.54 -10.77 0.56
C GLY A 128 -16.20 -10.66 1.92
N LYS A 129 -16.91 -9.56 2.24
CA LYS A 129 -17.67 -9.41 3.50
C LYS A 129 -19.12 -9.03 3.23
N GLU A 130 -19.91 -10.03 2.81
CA GLU A 130 -21.36 -10.11 3.11
C GLU A 130 -21.61 -11.12 4.23
#